data_AF-G2QE27-F1
#
_entry.id   AF-G2QE27-F1
#
_cell.length_a   1.000
_cell.length_b   1.000
_cell.length_c   1.000
_cell.angle_alpha   90.00
_cell.angle_beta   90.00
_cell.angle_gamma   90.00
#
_symmetry.space_group_name_H-M   'P 1'
#
loop_
_entity.id
_entity.type
_entity.pdbx_description
1 polymer ?
#
loop_
_entity_poly.entity_id
_entity_poly.type
_entity_poly.pdbx_seq_one_letter_code
_entity_poly.pdbx_strand_id
1 'polypeptide(L)'
;MYEHEQIMTFDEPMMLGSSSTPGSGSVRKRKSIRSDDSLSLHGPMEVDGSVKSMASISMAGDFSVRDRIEAYGNLEIDGTLSCGGKVKSMGNVRVRGQVVCM
;
A
#
# COMPACT_ATOMS: atom_id res chain seq x y z
N MET A 1 -20.99 -52.76 -31.45
CA MET A 1 -20.74 -52.22 -32.81
C MET A 1 -20.65 -50.72 -32.66
N TYR A 2 -19.44 -50.17 -32.85
CA TYR A 2 -19.20 -48.74 -33.01
C TYR A 2 -19.90 -48.28 -34.33
N GLU A 3 -20.27 -47.02 -34.58
CA GLU A 3 -19.40 -45.85 -34.67
C GLU A 3 -20.18 -44.51 -34.65
N HIS A 4 -19.48 -43.50 -34.11
CA HIS A 4 -19.37 -42.09 -34.49
C HIS A 4 -20.51 -41.37 -35.23
N GLU A 5 -21.00 -40.27 -34.62
CA GLU A 5 -20.88 -38.96 -35.27
C GLU A 5 -20.43 -37.89 -34.28
N GLN A 6 -19.33 -37.26 -34.67
CA GLN A 6 -18.56 -36.25 -33.99
C GLN A 6 -19.09 -34.88 -34.42
N ILE A 7 -19.60 -34.08 -33.49
CA ILE A 7 -19.78 -32.64 -33.73
C ILE A 7 -18.79 -31.90 -32.84
N MET A 8 -17.69 -31.50 -33.48
CA MET A 8 -16.78 -30.48 -32.95
C MET A 8 -17.47 -29.12 -33.09
N THR A 9 -17.66 -28.42 -31.98
CA THR A 9 -17.89 -26.97 -32.04
C THR A 9 -17.01 -26.25 -31.02
N PHE A 10 -15.85 -25.86 -31.52
CA PHE A 10 -15.04 -24.66 -31.24
C PHE A 10 -15.06 -24.08 -29.81
N ASP A 11 -13.96 -24.43 -29.13
CA ASP A 11 -13.17 -23.65 -28.20
C ASP A 11 -13.11 -22.15 -28.56
N GLU A 12 -13.53 -21.27 -27.64
CA GLU A 12 -12.95 -19.93 -27.43
C GLU A 12 -13.59 -19.26 -26.19
N PRO A 13 -13.00 -19.37 -24.98
CA PRO A 13 -13.21 -18.36 -23.95
C PRO A 13 -12.28 -17.18 -24.24
N MET A 14 -12.80 -16.14 -24.92
CA MET A 14 -12.08 -14.87 -25.04
C MET A 14 -11.78 -14.27 -23.66
N MET A 15 -10.49 -14.26 -23.35
CA MET A 15 -9.75 -13.47 -22.38
C MET A 15 -10.54 -12.35 -21.68
N LEU A 16 -10.82 -12.54 -20.39
CA LEU A 16 -10.77 -11.44 -19.43
C LEU A 16 -9.48 -11.59 -18.63
N GLY A 17 -8.43 -10.99 -19.18
CA GLY A 17 -7.24 -10.67 -18.43
C GLY A 17 -7.60 -9.71 -17.30
N SER A 18 -7.39 -10.16 -16.08
CA SER A 18 -7.06 -9.26 -14.98
C SER A 18 -6.05 -9.95 -14.10
N SER A 19 -4.79 -9.81 -14.54
CA SER A 19 -3.60 -9.71 -13.69
C SER A 19 -3.63 -10.53 -12.40
N SER A 20 -3.22 -11.79 -12.51
CA SER A 20 -2.50 -12.44 -11.42
C SER A 20 -1.19 -11.67 -11.19
N THR A 21 -1.23 -10.57 -10.45
CA THR A 21 -0.01 -10.04 -9.84
C THR A 21 0.43 -11.04 -8.76
N PRO A 22 1.59 -11.71 -8.91
CA PRO A 22 2.11 -12.58 -7.89
C PRO A 22 2.76 -11.70 -6.82
N GLY A 23 1.94 -11.20 -5.89
CA GLY A 23 2.41 -10.50 -4.70
C GLY A 23 2.44 -11.46 -3.51
N SER A 24 3.34 -12.45 -3.55
CA SER A 24 3.66 -13.23 -2.36
C SER A 24 4.44 -12.33 -1.39
N GLY A 25 3.69 -11.72 -0.49
CA GLY A 25 4.16 -10.78 0.51
C GLY A 25 2.94 -10.00 0.98
N SER A 26 2.52 -10.20 2.23
CA SER A 26 1.34 -9.56 2.81
C SER A 26 1.56 -8.06 3.03
N VAL A 27 1.77 -7.32 1.94
CA VAL A 27 1.89 -5.88 1.93
C VAL A 27 0.48 -5.35 1.78
N ARG A 28 -0.08 -4.77 2.85
CA ARG A 28 -1.43 -4.20 2.86
C ARG A 28 -1.47 -2.95 1.97
N LYS A 29 -1.71 -3.14 0.67
CA LYS A 29 -1.85 -2.02 -0.28
C LYS A 29 -3.09 -1.19 0.02
N ARG A 30 -2.90 0.08 0.38
CA ARG A 30 -3.97 1.05 0.64
C ARG A 30 -3.89 2.18 -0.37
N LYS A 31 -5.02 2.57 -0.97
CA LYS A 31 -5.09 3.73 -1.88
C LYS A 31 -4.69 5.03 -1.19
N SER A 32 -5.20 5.29 0.00
CA SER A 32 -4.83 6.43 0.85
C SER A 32 -5.27 6.10 2.25
N ILE A 33 -4.57 6.62 3.24
CA ILE A 33 -4.90 6.40 4.66
C ILE A 33 -5.23 7.76 5.24
N ARG A 34 -6.42 7.87 5.82
CA ARG A 34 -6.89 9.10 6.48
C ARG A 34 -7.59 8.71 7.77
N SER A 35 -7.20 9.35 8.86
CA SER A 35 -7.83 9.17 10.17
C SER A 35 -7.93 10.49 10.90
N ASP A 36 -9.03 10.72 11.60
CA ASP A 36 -9.19 11.91 12.44
C ASP A 36 -8.48 11.74 13.80
N ASP A 37 -8.32 10.49 14.24
CA ASP A 37 -7.60 10.11 15.46
C ASP A 37 -6.16 9.66 15.19
N SER A 38 -5.46 9.32 16.28
CA SER A 38 -4.09 8.83 16.24
C SER A 38 -3.98 7.56 15.40
N LEU A 39 -3.11 7.58 14.40
CA LEU A 39 -2.93 6.49 13.44
C LEU A 39 -1.68 5.69 13.82
N SER A 40 -1.87 4.43 14.22
CA SER A 40 -0.77 3.49 14.45
C SER A 40 -0.72 2.43 13.35
N LEU A 41 0.37 2.42 12.60
CA LEU A 41 0.61 1.51 11.49
C LEU A 41 1.78 0.59 11.81
N HIS A 42 1.60 -0.70 11.55
CA HIS A 42 2.62 -1.72 11.79
C HIS A 42 2.82 -2.61 10.57
N GLY A 43 4.08 -2.96 10.31
CA GLY A 43 4.49 -3.98 9.36
C GLY A 43 5.31 -3.42 8.20
N PRO A 44 5.58 -4.25 7.18
CA PRO A 44 5.84 -3.76 5.85
C PRO A 44 4.52 -3.36 5.16
N MET A 45 4.36 -2.08 4.76
CA MET A 45 3.14 -1.59 4.11
C MET A 45 3.44 -0.64 2.95
N GLU A 46 2.68 -0.78 1.86
CA GLU A 46 2.79 0.09 0.68
C GLU A 46 1.47 0.88 0.52
N VAL A 47 1.58 2.19 0.37
CA VAL A 47 0.47 3.13 0.23
C VAL A 47 0.61 3.81 -1.12
N ASP A 48 -0.36 3.57 -2.00
CA ASP A 48 -0.34 4.13 -3.37
C ASP A 48 -0.66 5.62 -3.42
N GLY A 49 -1.19 6.18 -2.34
CA GLY A 49 -1.52 7.60 -2.26
C GLY A 49 -0.98 8.24 -1.00
N SER A 50 -1.75 9.16 -0.42
CA SER A 50 -1.30 9.95 0.72
C SER A 50 -1.69 9.31 2.06
N VAL A 51 -0.83 9.47 3.07
CA VAL A 51 -1.14 9.16 4.48
C VAL A 51 -1.41 10.47 5.20
N LYS A 52 -2.60 10.62 5.78
CA LYS A 52 -2.97 11.81 6.56
C LYS A 52 -3.58 11.41 7.90
N SER A 53 -3.25 12.14 8.95
CA SER A 53 -3.97 12.05 10.23
C SER A 53 -4.17 13.42 10.83
N MET A 54 -5.36 13.68 11.38
CA MET A 54 -5.64 14.90 12.16
C MET A 54 -5.01 14.87 13.57
N ALA A 55 -4.47 13.73 13.98
CA ALA A 55 -3.72 13.57 15.22
C ALA A 55 -2.31 13.03 14.93
N SER A 56 -1.75 12.29 15.89
CA SER A 56 -0.39 11.73 15.78
C SER A 56 -0.36 10.50 14.88
N ILE A 57 0.71 10.35 14.10
CA ILE A 57 0.99 9.17 13.27
C ILE A 57 2.17 8.44 13.88
N SER A 58 2.04 7.14 14.12
CA SER A 58 3.12 6.24 14.50
C SER A 58 3.23 5.13 13.46
N MET A 59 4.40 4.96 12.87
CA MET A 59 4.66 3.93 11.86
C MET A 59 5.83 3.09 12.32
N ALA A 60 5.63 1.78 12.46
CA ALA A 60 6.66 0.84 12.89
C ALA A 60 6.87 -0.28 11.85
N GLY A 61 8.04 -0.34 11.24
CA GLY A 61 8.39 -1.25 10.15
C GLY A 61 8.79 -0.53 8.85
N ASP A 62 8.63 -1.22 7.72
CA ASP A 62 9.00 -0.72 6.39
C ASP A 62 7.80 -0.15 5.64
N PHE A 63 7.79 1.16 5.40
CA PHE A 63 6.70 1.84 4.73
C PHE A 63 7.14 2.39 3.38
N SER A 64 6.28 2.27 2.38
CA SER A 64 6.46 2.92 1.08
C SER A 64 5.20 3.72 0.75
N VAL A 65 5.32 5.04 0.64
CA VAL A 65 4.20 5.96 0.39
C VAL A 65 4.43 6.69 -0.92
N ARG A 66 3.63 6.42 -1.95
CA ARG A 66 3.85 7.02 -3.28
C ARG A 66 3.66 8.54 -3.32
N ASP A 67 2.73 9.10 -2.54
CA ASP A 67 2.51 10.54 -2.48
C ASP A 67 3.21 11.20 -1.28
N ARG A 68 2.42 11.74 -0.34
CA ARG A 68 2.84 12.58 0.77
C ARG A 68 2.30 12.04 2.08
N ILE A 69 2.97 12.44 3.16
CA ILE A 69 2.56 12.12 4.52
C ILE A 69 2.26 13.43 5.24
N GLU A 70 1.09 13.55 5.84
CA GLU A 70 0.67 14.72 6.60
C GLU A 70 0.15 14.31 7.99
N ALA A 71 0.90 14.65 9.04
CA ALA A 71 0.47 14.52 10.43
C ALA A 71 0.12 15.89 11.01
N TYR A 72 -1.08 16.06 11.56
CA TYR A 72 -1.41 17.26 12.33
C TYR A 72 -0.95 17.16 13.79
N GLY A 73 -0.69 15.95 14.29
CA GLY A 73 -0.04 15.71 15.57
C GLY A 73 1.46 15.42 15.43
N ASN A 74 1.97 14.56 16.32
CA ASN A 74 3.35 14.09 16.25
C ASN A 74 3.49 13.02 15.15
N LEU A 75 4.63 12.99 14.47
CA LEU A 75 4.98 11.95 13.51
C LEU A 75 6.13 11.11 14.06
N GLU A 76 5.84 9.88 14.43
CA GLU A 76 6.80 8.87 14.86
C GLU A 76 7.00 7.83 13.76
N ILE A 77 8.26 7.59 13.42
CA ILE A 77 8.67 6.62 12.42
C ILE A 77 9.75 5.75 13.05
N ASP A 78 9.49 4.45 13.16
CA ASP A 78 10.42 3.46 13.69
C ASP A 78 10.66 2.40 12.60
N GLY A 79 11.83 2.44 11.95
CA GLY A 79 12.15 1.61 10.77
C GLY A 79 12.43 2.43 9.51
N THR A 80 12.09 1.86 8.35
CA THR A 80 12.35 2.46 7.03
C THR A 80 11.08 3.07 6.47
N LEU A 81 11.13 4.33 6.06
CA LEU A 81 10.07 4.96 5.28
C LEU A 81 10.64 5.45 3.96
N SER A 82 10.07 4.98 2.86
CA SER A 82 10.23 5.58 1.55
C SER A 82 8.98 6.40 1.22
N CYS A 83 9.14 7.64 0.75
CA CYS A 83 8.03 8.41 0.21
C CYS A 83 8.34 9.09 -1.13
N GLY A 84 7.36 9.20 -2.02
CA GLY A 84 7.52 9.85 -3.34
C GLY A 84 7.18 11.35 -3.34
N GLY A 85 7.08 11.94 -2.15
CA GLY A 85 6.65 13.32 -1.99
C GLY A 85 7.07 13.88 -0.64
N LYS A 86 6.34 14.89 -0.14
CA LYS A 86 6.74 15.62 1.07
C LYS A 86 6.15 14.99 2.33
N VAL A 87 6.94 15.00 3.39
CA VAL A 87 6.46 14.72 4.75
C VAL A 87 6.20 16.04 5.45
N LYS A 88 4.98 16.22 5.96
CA LYS A 88 4.58 17.36 6.79
C LYS A 88 4.10 16.85 8.14
N SER A 89 4.53 17.54 9.18
CA SER A 89 4.07 17.34 10.55
C SER A 89 3.85 18.70 11.19
N MET A 90 2.74 18.88 11.90
CA MET A 90 2.51 20.10 12.70
C MET A 90 3.01 19.93 14.14
N GLY A 91 3.11 18.69 14.63
CA GLY A 91 3.75 18.35 15.90
C GLY A 91 5.21 17.91 15.74
N ASN A 92 5.72 17.22 16.75
CA ASN A 92 7.10 16.73 16.78
C ASN A 92 7.30 15.61 15.78
N VAL A 93 8.42 15.65 15.03
CA VAL A 93 8.83 14.56 14.16
C VAL A 93 9.94 13.79 14.85
N ARG A 94 9.73 12.49 15.07
CA ARG A 94 10.73 11.59 15.62
C ARG A 94 10.94 10.42 14.68
N VAL A 95 12.16 10.29 14.19
CA VAL A 95 12.55 9.22 13.28
C VAL A 95 13.60 8.36 13.98
N ARG A 96 13.33 7.06 14.06
CA ARG A 96 14.21 6.01 14.56
C ARG A 96 14.46 5.01 13.43
N GLY A 97 15.34 5.38 12.50
CA GLY A 97 15.62 4.58 11.32
C GLY A 97 15.91 5.47 10.13
N GLN A 98 15.43 5.08 8.95
CA GLN A 98 15.72 5.79 7.70
C GLN A 98 14.44 6.32 7.07
N VAL A 99 14.46 7.59 6.69
CA VAL A 99 13.39 8.20 5.89
C VAL A 99 14.01 8.70 4.60
N VAL A 100 13.55 8.18 3.46
CA VAL A 100 13.97 8.61 2.13
C VAL A 100 12.74 9.14 1.41
N CYS A 101 12.74 10.41 1.10
CA CYS A 101 11.67 11.01 0.32
C CYS A 101 12.23 11.67 -0.92
N MET A 102 11.66 11.35 -2.09
CA MET A 102 12.10 11.80 -3.41
C MET A 102 11.13 12.82 -3.99
#